data_AF-A0A1H6G2U6-F1
#
_entry.id   AF-A0A1H6G2U6-F1
#
_cell.length_a   1.000
_cell.length_b   1.000
_cell.length_c   1.000
_cell.angle_alpha   90.00
_cell.angle_beta   90.00
_cell.angle_gamma   90.00
#
_symmetry.space_group_name_H-M   'P 1'
#
loop_
_entity.id
_entity.type
_entity.pdbx_description
1 polymer ?
#
loop_
_entity_poly.entity_id
_entity_poly.type
_entity_poly.pdbx_seq_one_letter_code
_entity_poly.pdbx_strand_id
1 'polypeptide(L)'
;MDARTVANYRPTKPELAVFVSGVTSMGLEILAVRLIAPQFGNHIYTVGGILTVVLAALSLGYWQGGKRAATATNREMSWLMLATAVYVAVVIYASEFLMQYTATLALPPRYASLPAAIILFGPPTYLLGFISPYAAELSQKRGTGEASGHVYALGTIGSILGSGATTFVLIPQLSIDGIGLLFGVMLVGTALILVSPSFPRKPVLTSVVVVVLLVAATGAGPVAIDHRGDVVYQTQTAHQELEVVDDGDERTMYLDGARHSAMDLEDPDRHVFAYTEYFHLPMLVNDDPDDVDDVLFIGGGGYTGPQDFEEHYDADVDVVEIDPEVTDAAEDYFGLEHGENMTSHAEDGRQFLQDTDQTYDVIVLDAYKQDQVPFHLTTEEFMELVSDRLADDGVLHANVIAAPSGSAAEFYHAQQETMDAVFPDTYAFRTSDSSSIQNIQVVATNDETGLSADDLRERNDEREIGVDLADAIDNKLGDHDADAPVLRDDRGEVDTLLDPMLGQRYVIEETDGDTESGGTGPAEPAAVMAPEPGVSSLETDSPLLEGGVSSLDSDAISVQE
;
A
#
# COMPACT_ATOMS: atom_id res chain seq x y z
N MET A 1 -26.84 -31.39 14.05
CA MET A 1 -26.18 -32.67 13.70
C MET A 1 -25.59 -33.25 14.98
N ASP A 2 -25.83 -34.54 15.28
CA ASP A 2 -25.16 -35.20 16.41
C ASP A 2 -23.63 -35.20 16.22
N ALA A 3 -22.87 -34.96 17.29
CA ALA A 3 -21.39 -34.92 17.25
C ALA A 3 -20.76 -36.21 16.68
N ARG A 4 -21.45 -37.35 16.83
CA ARG A 4 -21.06 -38.64 16.25
C ARG A 4 -21.25 -38.73 14.73
N THR A 5 -22.15 -37.91 14.16
CA THR A 5 -22.43 -37.85 12.73
C THR A 5 -21.39 -36.99 12.00
N VAL A 6 -20.86 -35.96 12.66
CA VAL A 6 -19.74 -35.14 12.17
C VAL A 6 -18.45 -35.98 12.13
N ALA A 7 -18.18 -36.77 13.17
CA ALA A 7 -16.96 -37.61 13.25
C ALA A 7 -16.85 -38.73 12.21
N ASN A 8 -17.95 -39.12 11.56
CA ASN A 8 -17.99 -40.16 10.53
C ASN A 8 -18.26 -39.62 9.11
N TYR A 9 -18.34 -38.30 8.95
CA TYR A 9 -18.58 -37.68 7.66
C TYR A 9 -17.35 -37.86 6.75
N ARG A 10 -17.55 -38.50 5.60
CA ARG A 10 -16.53 -38.60 4.55
C ARG A 10 -16.99 -37.75 3.38
N PRO A 11 -16.31 -36.63 3.08
CA PRO A 11 -16.68 -35.80 1.95
C PRO A 11 -16.57 -36.63 0.66
N THR A 12 -17.57 -36.51 -0.19
CA THR A 12 -17.53 -37.01 -1.55
C THR A 12 -16.49 -36.21 -2.37
N LYS A 13 -16.08 -36.74 -3.52
CA LYS A 13 -15.08 -36.06 -4.35
C LYS A 13 -15.52 -34.66 -4.81
N PRO A 14 -16.78 -34.44 -5.25
CA PRO A 14 -17.25 -33.09 -5.57
C PRO A 14 -17.28 -32.17 -4.35
N GLU A 15 -17.65 -32.67 -3.17
CA GLU A 15 -17.64 -31.89 -1.92
C GLU A 15 -16.22 -31.45 -1.52
N LEU A 16 -15.22 -32.34 -1.66
CA LEU A 16 -13.81 -31.98 -1.46
C LEU A 16 -13.36 -30.91 -2.47
N ALA A 17 -13.78 -31.05 -3.73
CA ALA A 17 -13.43 -30.08 -4.76
C ALA A 17 -13.98 -28.69 -4.47
N VAL A 18 -15.23 -28.61 -3.98
CA VAL A 18 -15.87 -27.36 -3.54
C VAL A 18 -15.12 -26.73 -2.36
N PHE A 19 -14.77 -27.54 -1.37
CA PHE A 19 -14.01 -27.07 -0.21
C PHE A 19 -12.66 -26.48 -0.64
N VAL A 20 -11.88 -27.20 -1.46
CA VAL A 20 -10.58 -26.74 -1.95
C VAL A 20 -10.71 -25.54 -2.86
N SER A 21 -11.76 -25.45 -3.68
CA SER A 21 -12.01 -24.26 -4.50
C SER A 21 -12.31 -23.02 -3.66
N GLY A 22 -13.04 -23.18 -2.54
CA GLY A 22 -13.31 -22.09 -1.60
C GLY A 22 -12.04 -21.61 -0.90
N VAL A 23 -11.22 -22.55 -0.41
CA VAL A 23 -9.89 -22.26 0.18
C VAL A 23 -9.04 -21.48 -0.81
N THR A 24 -8.93 -21.99 -2.04
CA THR A 24 -8.03 -21.44 -3.05
C THR A 24 -8.54 -20.10 -3.60
N SER A 25 -9.85 -19.91 -3.79
CA SER A 25 -10.34 -18.64 -4.35
C SER A 25 -10.11 -17.47 -3.39
N MET A 26 -10.44 -17.65 -2.11
CA MET A 26 -10.21 -16.61 -1.11
C MET A 26 -8.72 -16.45 -0.81
N GLY A 27 -7.95 -17.55 -0.79
CA GLY A 27 -6.50 -17.47 -0.66
C GLY A 27 -5.85 -16.66 -1.79
N LEU A 28 -6.27 -16.89 -3.04
CA LEU A 28 -5.80 -16.09 -4.19
C LEU A 28 -6.25 -14.64 -4.13
N GLU A 29 -7.43 -14.34 -3.58
CA GLU A 29 -7.90 -12.97 -3.36
C GLU A 29 -7.03 -12.22 -2.33
N ILE A 30 -6.63 -12.89 -1.23
CA ILE A 30 -5.69 -12.32 -0.27
C ILE A 30 -4.30 -12.12 -0.90
N LEU A 31 -3.82 -13.08 -1.71
CA LEU A 31 -2.55 -12.92 -2.44
C LEU A 31 -2.62 -11.80 -3.48
N ALA A 32 -3.79 -11.54 -4.07
CA ALA A 32 -3.96 -10.45 -5.03
C ALA A 32 -3.70 -9.09 -4.40
N VAL A 33 -4.17 -8.87 -3.17
CA VAL A 33 -3.90 -7.63 -2.43
C VAL A 33 -2.40 -7.48 -2.22
N ARG A 34 -1.72 -8.55 -1.78
CA ARG A 34 -0.27 -8.52 -1.51
C ARG A 34 0.58 -8.38 -2.76
N LEU A 35 0.15 -8.93 -3.90
CA LEU A 35 0.89 -8.81 -5.16
C LEU A 35 0.67 -7.46 -5.84
N ILE A 36 -0.51 -6.86 -5.71
CA ILE A 36 -0.88 -5.64 -6.46
C ILE A 36 -0.59 -4.38 -5.65
N ALA A 37 -0.71 -4.42 -4.31
CA ALA A 37 -0.48 -3.25 -3.46
C ALA A 37 0.93 -2.63 -3.61
N PRO A 38 2.03 -3.40 -3.71
CA PRO A 38 3.36 -2.82 -3.91
C PRO A 38 3.46 -1.91 -5.15
N GLN A 39 2.81 -2.31 -6.25
CA GLN A 39 2.89 -1.52 -7.48
C GLN A 39 1.89 -0.36 -7.57
N PHE A 40 0.72 -0.48 -6.92
CA PHE A 40 -0.41 0.42 -7.14
C PHE A 40 -0.95 1.08 -5.86
N GLY A 41 -0.35 0.87 -4.70
CA GLY A 41 -0.84 1.41 -3.43
C GLY A 41 -1.87 0.52 -2.73
N ASN A 42 -1.91 0.54 -1.40
CA ASN A 42 -2.91 -0.14 -0.57
C ASN A 42 -4.12 0.74 -0.21
N HIS A 43 -4.62 1.55 -1.16
CA HIS A 43 -5.76 2.43 -0.94
C HIS A 43 -7.11 1.75 -1.26
N ILE A 44 -8.22 2.36 -0.83
CA ILE A 44 -9.57 1.79 -0.93
C ILE A 44 -9.97 1.35 -2.36
N TYR A 45 -9.47 2.04 -3.39
CA TYR A 45 -9.75 1.71 -4.79
C TYR A 45 -9.00 0.46 -5.27
N THR A 46 -7.75 0.23 -4.86
CA THR A 46 -7.01 -0.99 -5.22
C THR A 46 -7.65 -2.22 -4.57
N VAL A 47 -7.88 -2.18 -3.26
CA VAL A 47 -8.52 -3.30 -2.55
C VAL A 47 -9.94 -3.51 -3.07
N GLY A 48 -10.74 -2.45 -3.18
CA GLY A 48 -12.11 -2.52 -3.71
C GLY A 48 -12.17 -3.00 -5.16
N GLY A 49 -11.19 -2.63 -5.98
CA GLY A 49 -11.04 -3.09 -7.36
C GLY A 49 -10.77 -4.59 -7.45
N ILE A 50 -9.84 -5.10 -6.63
CA ILE A 50 -9.53 -6.53 -6.53
C ILE A 50 -10.78 -7.34 -6.14
N LEU A 51 -11.47 -6.93 -5.07
CA LEU A 51 -12.72 -7.55 -4.62
C LEU A 51 -13.76 -7.57 -5.76
N THR A 52 -13.91 -6.45 -6.47
CA THR A 52 -14.84 -6.32 -7.59
C THR A 52 -14.52 -7.31 -8.70
N VAL A 53 -13.25 -7.43 -9.09
CA VAL A 53 -12.79 -8.37 -10.13
C VAL A 53 -13.02 -9.81 -9.72
N VAL A 54 -12.66 -10.18 -8.49
CA VAL A 54 -12.81 -11.55 -7.97
C VAL A 54 -14.30 -11.94 -7.92
N LEU A 55 -15.15 -11.08 -7.35
CA LEU A 55 -16.59 -11.33 -7.28
C LEU A 55 -17.25 -11.38 -8.66
N ALA A 56 -16.87 -10.50 -9.59
CA ALA A 56 -17.35 -10.52 -10.96
C ALA A 56 -16.94 -11.82 -11.69
N ALA A 57 -15.68 -12.23 -11.54
CA ALA A 57 -15.17 -13.47 -12.12
C ALA A 57 -15.88 -14.71 -11.55
N LEU A 58 -16.03 -14.80 -10.22
CA LEU A 58 -16.81 -15.86 -9.57
C LEU A 58 -18.25 -15.88 -10.07
N SER A 59 -18.92 -14.73 -10.12
CA SER A 59 -20.30 -14.61 -10.60
C SER A 59 -20.47 -15.10 -12.03
N LEU A 60 -19.57 -14.70 -12.93
CA LEU A 60 -19.53 -15.19 -14.32
C LEU A 60 -19.26 -16.69 -14.39
N GLY A 61 -18.37 -17.21 -13.53
CA GLY A 61 -18.08 -18.63 -13.39
C GLY A 61 -19.29 -19.43 -12.90
N TYR A 62 -20.00 -18.96 -11.88
CA TYR A 62 -21.23 -19.58 -11.36
C TYR A 62 -22.32 -19.63 -12.43
N TRP A 63 -22.53 -18.52 -13.13
CA TRP A 63 -23.54 -18.43 -14.19
C TRP A 63 -23.22 -19.38 -15.36
N GLN A 64 -21.98 -19.39 -15.84
CA GLN A 64 -21.58 -20.23 -16.95
C GLN A 64 -21.46 -21.72 -16.56
N GLY A 65 -21.00 -21.99 -15.33
CA GLY A 65 -20.98 -23.31 -14.72
C GLY A 65 -22.37 -23.89 -14.59
N GLY A 66 -23.34 -23.11 -14.08
CA GLY A 66 -24.74 -23.52 -13.97
C GLY A 66 -25.37 -23.92 -15.30
N LYS A 67 -25.11 -23.15 -16.38
CA LYS A 67 -25.57 -23.50 -17.74
C LYS A 67 -25.00 -24.82 -18.26
N ARG A 68 -23.77 -25.18 -17.86
CA ARG A 68 -23.08 -26.40 -18.30
C ARG A 68 -23.19 -27.54 -17.28
N ALA A 69 -23.85 -27.33 -16.14
CA ALA A 69 -23.86 -28.28 -15.03
C ALA A 69 -24.50 -29.61 -15.42
N ALA A 70 -25.53 -29.61 -16.26
CA ALA A 70 -26.24 -30.82 -16.67
C ALA A 70 -25.37 -31.91 -17.35
N THR A 71 -24.21 -31.53 -17.89
CA THR A 71 -23.25 -32.48 -18.48
C THR A 71 -22.02 -32.70 -17.62
N ALA A 72 -21.99 -32.15 -16.40
CA ALA A 72 -20.82 -32.12 -15.55
C ALA A 72 -20.36 -33.52 -15.14
N THR A 73 -19.05 -33.69 -15.09
CA THR A 73 -18.38 -34.91 -14.64
C THR A 73 -17.21 -34.57 -13.72
N ASN A 74 -16.83 -35.53 -12.86
CA ASN A 74 -15.60 -35.40 -12.05
C ASN A 74 -14.36 -35.16 -12.92
N ARG A 75 -14.37 -35.63 -14.18
CA ARG A 75 -13.27 -35.42 -15.12
C ARG A 75 -13.18 -33.97 -15.60
N GLU A 76 -14.32 -33.31 -15.85
CA GLU A 76 -14.32 -31.90 -16.22
C GLU A 76 -13.92 -31.02 -15.03
N MET A 77 -14.40 -31.33 -13.82
CA MET A 77 -13.93 -30.65 -12.60
C MET A 77 -12.41 -30.80 -12.41
N SER A 78 -11.86 -32.00 -12.68
CA SER A 78 -10.41 -32.24 -12.63
C SER A 78 -9.66 -31.35 -13.63
N TRP A 79 -10.17 -31.18 -14.85
CA TRP A 79 -9.56 -30.26 -15.83
C TRP A 79 -9.66 -28.79 -15.42
N LEU A 80 -10.78 -28.37 -14.83
CA LEU A 80 -10.91 -27.01 -14.29
C LEU A 80 -9.88 -26.74 -13.20
N MET A 81 -9.70 -27.68 -12.26
CA MET A 81 -8.68 -27.55 -11.21
C MET A 81 -7.26 -27.53 -11.75
N LEU A 82 -6.94 -28.35 -12.75
CA LEU A 82 -5.62 -28.32 -13.41
C LEU A 82 -5.41 -27.02 -14.20
N ALA A 83 -6.44 -26.50 -14.87
CA ALA A 83 -6.36 -25.23 -15.58
C ALA A 83 -6.14 -24.05 -14.61
N THR A 84 -6.85 -24.04 -13.47
CA THR A 84 -6.59 -23.06 -12.40
C THR A 84 -5.16 -23.19 -11.89
N ALA A 85 -4.66 -24.40 -11.63
CA ALA A 85 -3.28 -24.60 -11.14
C ALA A 85 -2.21 -24.15 -12.15
N VAL A 86 -2.44 -24.32 -13.46
CA VAL A 86 -1.57 -23.74 -14.50
C VAL A 86 -1.57 -22.22 -14.39
N TYR A 87 -2.75 -21.61 -14.20
CA TYR A 87 -2.86 -20.17 -14.09
C TYR A 87 -2.18 -19.64 -12.83
N VAL A 88 -2.24 -20.37 -11.71
CA VAL A 88 -1.47 -20.04 -10.51
C VAL A 88 0.04 -20.02 -10.80
N ALA A 89 0.55 -20.96 -11.60
CA ALA A 89 1.96 -20.90 -12.05
C ALA A 89 2.26 -19.66 -12.90
N VAL A 90 1.30 -19.20 -13.72
CA VAL A 90 1.43 -17.95 -14.48
C VAL A 90 1.46 -16.74 -13.55
N VAL A 91 0.61 -16.70 -12.51
CA VAL A 91 0.61 -15.62 -11.52
C VAL A 91 1.96 -15.56 -10.81
N ILE A 92 2.52 -16.70 -10.37
CA ILE A 92 3.84 -16.75 -9.72
C ILE A 92 4.95 -16.25 -10.65
N TYR A 93 4.98 -16.72 -11.89
CA TYR A 93 6.12 -16.45 -12.79
C TYR A 93 6.06 -15.09 -13.50
N ALA A 94 4.85 -14.59 -13.77
CA ALA A 94 4.63 -13.45 -14.67
C ALA A 94 3.90 -12.27 -14.01
N SER A 95 3.69 -12.28 -12.68
CA SER A 95 3.09 -11.17 -11.94
C SER A 95 3.81 -9.86 -12.22
N GLU A 96 5.11 -9.78 -11.94
CA GLU A 96 5.92 -8.56 -12.10
C GLU A 96 5.92 -8.03 -13.53
N PHE A 97 6.19 -8.91 -14.50
CA PHE A 97 6.15 -8.55 -15.92
C PHE A 97 4.78 -7.98 -16.30
N LEU A 98 3.69 -8.65 -15.91
CA LEU A 98 2.35 -8.18 -16.24
C LEU A 98 2.01 -6.87 -15.53
N MET A 99 2.43 -6.70 -14.28
CA MET A 99 2.24 -5.47 -13.51
C MET A 99 2.96 -4.30 -14.17
N GLN A 100 4.23 -4.45 -14.51
CA GLN A 100 5.02 -3.43 -15.20
C GLN A 100 4.35 -3.00 -16.51
N TYR A 101 3.89 -3.95 -17.32
CA TYR A 101 3.18 -3.62 -18.57
C TYR A 101 1.84 -2.93 -18.29
N THR A 102 1.06 -3.39 -17.32
CA THR A 102 -0.23 -2.75 -16.99
C THR A 102 -0.07 -1.36 -16.40
N ALA A 103 1.02 -1.09 -15.69
CA ALA A 103 1.33 0.24 -15.16
C ALA A 103 1.58 1.27 -16.27
N THR A 104 1.99 0.84 -17.47
CA THR A 104 2.15 1.75 -18.63
C THR A 104 0.83 2.17 -19.28
N LEU A 105 -0.30 1.57 -18.88
CA LEU A 105 -1.60 1.95 -19.43
C LEU A 105 -2.01 3.32 -18.88
N ALA A 106 -2.29 4.26 -19.78
CA ALA A 106 -2.77 5.60 -19.44
C ALA A 106 -4.22 5.57 -18.90
N LEU A 107 -4.38 5.10 -17.66
CA LEU A 107 -5.63 5.08 -16.91
C LEU A 107 -5.57 6.08 -15.76
N PRO A 108 -6.72 6.65 -15.35
CA PRO A 108 -6.78 7.38 -14.09
C PRO A 108 -6.28 6.49 -12.94
N PRO A 109 -5.52 7.03 -11.98
CA PRO A 109 -4.86 6.26 -10.92
C PRO A 109 -5.79 5.33 -10.14
N ARG A 110 -7.00 5.81 -9.81
CA ARG A 110 -8.08 5.04 -9.16
C ARG A 110 -8.50 3.75 -9.90
N TYR A 111 -8.14 3.60 -11.17
CA TYR A 111 -8.43 2.42 -11.99
C TYR A 111 -7.17 1.68 -12.45
N ALA A 112 -5.98 2.14 -12.05
CA ALA A 112 -4.70 1.63 -12.56
C ALA A 112 -4.46 0.15 -12.21
N SER A 113 -4.94 -0.31 -11.07
CA SER A 113 -4.80 -1.70 -10.61
C SER A 113 -5.77 -2.68 -11.30
N LEU A 114 -6.85 -2.21 -11.92
CA LEU A 114 -7.90 -3.07 -12.50
C LEU A 114 -7.39 -3.99 -13.62
N PRO A 115 -6.59 -3.53 -14.61
CA PRO A 115 -6.05 -4.41 -15.64
C PRO A 115 -5.21 -5.54 -15.07
N ALA A 116 -4.33 -5.25 -14.11
CA ALA A 116 -3.51 -6.24 -13.42
C ALA A 116 -4.38 -7.26 -12.69
N ALA A 117 -5.34 -6.80 -11.88
CA ALA A 117 -6.28 -7.67 -11.17
C ALA A 117 -7.10 -8.56 -12.11
N ILE A 118 -7.60 -7.99 -13.22
CA ILE A 118 -8.38 -8.72 -14.23
C ILE A 118 -7.54 -9.81 -14.89
N ILE A 119 -6.30 -9.49 -15.29
CA ILE A 119 -5.44 -10.44 -16.01
C ILE A 119 -4.93 -11.51 -15.05
N LEU A 120 -4.44 -11.14 -13.87
CA LEU A 120 -3.81 -12.09 -12.94
C LEU A 120 -4.84 -12.95 -12.18
N PHE A 121 -5.92 -12.35 -11.68
CA PHE A 121 -6.83 -13.03 -10.75
C PHE A 121 -8.22 -13.31 -11.32
N GLY A 122 -8.60 -12.66 -12.42
CA GLY A 122 -9.88 -12.94 -13.10
C GLY A 122 -10.00 -14.38 -13.60
N PRO A 123 -9.12 -14.88 -14.48
CA PRO A 123 -9.20 -16.23 -15.03
C PRO A 123 -9.18 -17.39 -14.02
N PRO A 124 -8.27 -17.45 -13.02
CA PRO A 124 -8.25 -18.57 -12.07
C PRO A 124 -9.55 -18.60 -11.24
N THR A 125 -10.01 -17.42 -10.82
CA THR A 125 -11.26 -17.25 -10.06
C THR A 125 -12.49 -17.62 -10.89
N TYR A 126 -12.55 -17.19 -12.15
CA TYR A 126 -13.61 -17.57 -13.08
C TYR A 126 -13.72 -19.09 -13.22
N LEU A 127 -12.59 -19.79 -13.36
CA LEU A 127 -12.54 -21.26 -13.45
C LEU A 127 -13.01 -21.92 -12.15
N LEU A 128 -12.62 -21.40 -10.99
CA LEU A 128 -13.08 -21.90 -9.68
C LEU A 128 -14.60 -21.72 -9.51
N GLY A 129 -15.19 -20.68 -10.08
CA GLY A 129 -16.64 -20.47 -10.09
C GLY A 129 -17.45 -21.60 -10.76
N PHE A 130 -16.86 -22.44 -11.61
CA PHE A 130 -17.56 -23.60 -12.19
C PHE A 130 -17.77 -24.74 -11.20
N ILE A 131 -16.95 -24.82 -10.14
CA ILE A 131 -16.87 -25.99 -9.26
C ILE A 131 -18.17 -26.16 -8.47
N SER A 132 -18.74 -25.09 -7.92
CA SER A 132 -19.97 -25.16 -7.11
C SER A 132 -21.19 -25.66 -7.90
N PRO A 133 -21.54 -25.10 -9.09
CA PRO A 133 -22.64 -25.63 -9.89
C PRO A 133 -22.42 -27.09 -10.33
N TYR A 134 -21.19 -27.48 -10.68
CA TYR A 134 -20.89 -28.84 -11.11
C TYR A 134 -21.03 -29.83 -9.95
N ALA A 135 -20.56 -29.45 -8.75
CA ALA A 135 -20.70 -30.27 -7.57
C ALA A 135 -22.15 -30.41 -7.10
N ALA A 136 -22.96 -29.36 -7.26
CA ALA A 136 -24.40 -29.41 -6.96
C ALA A 136 -25.12 -30.42 -7.85
N GLU A 137 -24.82 -30.45 -9.16
CA GLU A 137 -25.38 -31.45 -10.08
C GLU A 137 -24.91 -32.88 -9.78
N LEU A 138 -23.63 -33.04 -9.39
CA LEU A 138 -23.06 -34.34 -9.03
C LEU A 138 -23.44 -34.81 -7.61
N SER A 139 -24.14 -33.98 -6.85
CA SER A 139 -24.55 -34.27 -5.48
C SER A 139 -25.65 -35.33 -5.45
N GLN A 140 -25.56 -36.24 -4.47
CA GLN A 140 -26.57 -37.28 -4.26
C GLN A 140 -27.68 -36.84 -3.27
N LYS A 141 -27.68 -35.58 -2.87
CA LYS A 141 -28.67 -34.99 -1.93
C LYS A 141 -30.05 -34.88 -2.58
N ARG A 142 -31.12 -34.86 -1.78
CA ARG A 142 -32.49 -34.91 -2.30
C ARG A 142 -32.99 -33.51 -2.61
N GLY A 143 -33.13 -33.22 -3.89
CA GLY A 143 -33.69 -31.97 -4.38
C GLY A 143 -32.62 -30.91 -4.64
N THR A 144 -32.88 -30.09 -5.65
CA THR A 144 -31.93 -29.10 -6.18
C THR A 144 -31.58 -28.03 -5.13
N GLY A 145 -32.53 -27.66 -4.26
CA GLY A 145 -32.28 -26.71 -3.17
C GLY A 145 -31.34 -27.24 -2.08
N GLU A 146 -31.52 -28.50 -1.64
CA GLU A 146 -30.67 -29.11 -0.61
C GLU A 146 -29.24 -29.33 -1.13
N ALA A 147 -29.10 -29.80 -2.38
CA ALA A 147 -27.81 -30.00 -3.02
C ALA A 147 -27.02 -28.69 -3.15
N SER A 148 -27.65 -27.63 -3.69
CA SER A 148 -27.02 -26.33 -3.83
C SER A 148 -26.67 -25.72 -2.47
N GLY A 149 -27.60 -25.72 -1.50
CA GLY A 149 -27.35 -25.15 -0.17
C GLY A 149 -26.18 -25.82 0.56
N HIS A 150 -26.07 -27.15 0.46
CA HIS A 150 -24.96 -27.91 1.05
C HIS A 150 -23.61 -27.59 0.39
N VAL A 151 -23.58 -27.47 -0.94
CA VAL A 151 -22.38 -27.09 -1.68
C VAL A 151 -21.94 -25.67 -1.34
N TYR A 152 -22.87 -24.71 -1.28
CA TYR A 152 -22.56 -23.34 -0.84
C TYR A 152 -21.98 -23.33 0.57
N ALA A 153 -22.58 -24.06 1.52
CA ALA A 153 -22.07 -24.13 2.88
C ALA A 153 -20.64 -24.68 2.95
N LEU A 154 -20.33 -25.76 2.22
CA LEU A 154 -18.97 -26.32 2.16
C LEU A 154 -17.97 -25.35 1.52
N GLY A 155 -18.38 -24.67 0.45
CA GLY A 155 -17.56 -23.67 -0.22
C GLY A 155 -17.24 -22.52 0.73
N THR A 156 -18.23 -21.99 1.44
CA THR A 156 -18.07 -20.93 2.44
C THR A 156 -17.16 -21.37 3.60
N ILE A 157 -17.27 -22.60 4.11
CA ILE A 157 -16.35 -23.11 5.13
C ILE A 157 -14.92 -23.15 4.58
N GLY A 158 -14.74 -23.62 3.35
CA GLY A 158 -13.45 -23.59 2.66
C GLY A 158 -12.91 -22.17 2.54
N SER A 159 -13.74 -21.22 2.12
CA SER A 159 -13.42 -19.79 2.00
C SER A 159 -12.99 -19.16 3.33
N ILE A 160 -13.71 -19.42 4.42
CA ILE A 160 -13.35 -18.93 5.77
C ILE A 160 -11.99 -19.49 6.22
N LEU A 161 -11.75 -20.79 5.99
CA LEU A 161 -10.46 -21.39 6.32
C LEU A 161 -9.35 -20.91 5.40
N GLY A 162 -9.66 -20.65 4.12
CA GLY A 162 -8.73 -20.11 3.15
C GLY A 162 -8.27 -18.72 3.52
N SER A 163 -9.19 -17.79 3.74
CA SER A 163 -8.83 -16.43 4.16
C SER A 163 -8.13 -16.44 5.52
N GLY A 164 -8.70 -17.11 6.53
CA GLY A 164 -8.13 -17.18 7.87
C GLY A 164 -6.73 -17.82 7.91
N ALA A 165 -6.53 -18.96 7.24
CA ALA A 165 -5.21 -19.60 7.20
C ALA A 165 -4.21 -18.76 6.39
N THR A 166 -4.63 -18.16 5.26
CA THR A 166 -3.74 -17.33 4.45
C THR A 166 -3.25 -16.13 5.24
N THR A 167 -4.18 -15.37 5.84
CA THR A 167 -3.87 -14.15 6.60
C THR A 167 -3.07 -14.42 7.87
N PHE A 168 -3.49 -15.38 8.70
CA PHE A 168 -2.93 -15.53 10.06
C PHE A 168 -1.83 -16.60 10.19
N VAL A 169 -1.62 -17.44 9.16
CA VAL A 169 -0.68 -18.57 9.25
C VAL A 169 0.27 -18.62 8.07
N LEU A 170 -0.24 -18.54 6.84
CA LEU A 170 0.59 -18.75 5.65
C LEU A 170 1.45 -17.53 5.33
N ILE A 171 0.88 -16.32 5.34
CA ILE A 171 1.63 -15.08 5.06
C ILE A 171 2.81 -14.89 6.02
N PRO A 172 2.65 -15.07 7.35
CA PRO A 172 3.79 -14.92 8.27
C PRO A 172 4.86 -16.03 8.18
N GLN A 173 4.63 -17.13 7.44
CA GLN A 173 5.51 -18.31 7.46
C GLN A 173 6.07 -18.67 6.07
N LEU A 174 5.46 -18.19 4.99
CA LEU A 174 5.77 -18.58 3.62
C LEU A 174 5.77 -17.34 2.74
N SER A 175 6.70 -17.28 1.79
CA SER A 175 6.66 -16.29 0.72
C SER A 175 5.38 -16.42 -0.12
N ILE A 176 4.98 -15.32 -0.78
CA ILE A 176 3.81 -15.28 -1.67
C ILE A 176 3.85 -16.42 -2.70
N ASP A 177 5.00 -16.67 -3.31
CA ASP A 177 5.21 -17.77 -4.25
C ASP A 177 5.04 -19.15 -3.61
N GLY A 178 5.50 -19.31 -2.37
CA GLY A 178 5.31 -20.52 -1.57
C GLY A 178 3.83 -20.80 -1.30
N ILE A 179 3.03 -19.77 -1.01
CA ILE A 179 1.58 -19.87 -0.82
C ILE A 179 0.90 -20.23 -2.15
N GLY A 180 1.29 -19.58 -3.25
CA GLY A 180 0.82 -19.90 -4.59
C GLY A 180 1.11 -21.36 -4.95
N LEU A 181 2.33 -21.85 -4.69
CA LEU A 181 2.73 -23.24 -4.90
C LEU A 181 1.88 -24.21 -4.08
N LEU A 182 1.62 -23.90 -2.80
CA LEU A 182 0.77 -24.69 -1.92
C LEU A 182 -0.65 -24.83 -2.51
N PHE A 183 -1.27 -23.73 -2.93
CA PHE A 183 -2.59 -23.75 -3.56
C PHE A 183 -2.59 -24.50 -4.89
N GLY A 184 -1.57 -24.30 -5.73
CA GLY A 184 -1.38 -25.05 -6.97
C GLY A 184 -1.31 -26.57 -6.73
N VAL A 185 -0.51 -27.01 -5.74
CA VAL A 185 -0.40 -28.43 -5.36
C VAL A 185 -1.70 -28.98 -4.80
N MET A 186 -2.43 -28.21 -3.97
CA MET A 186 -3.76 -28.60 -3.47
C MET A 186 -4.76 -28.82 -4.61
N LEU A 187 -4.78 -27.93 -5.61
CA LEU A 187 -5.61 -28.05 -6.80
C LEU A 187 -5.25 -29.31 -7.62
N VAL A 188 -3.96 -29.56 -7.85
CA VAL A 188 -3.50 -30.76 -8.58
C VAL A 188 -3.85 -32.05 -7.81
N GLY A 189 -3.63 -32.07 -6.49
CA GLY A 189 -3.97 -33.22 -5.65
C GLY A 189 -5.47 -33.52 -5.69
N THR A 190 -6.30 -32.49 -5.64
CA THR A 190 -7.77 -32.63 -5.73
C THR A 190 -8.21 -33.09 -7.12
N ALA A 191 -7.57 -32.60 -8.18
CA ALA A 191 -7.79 -33.05 -9.54
C ALA A 191 -7.51 -34.55 -9.73
N LEU A 192 -6.46 -35.08 -9.07
CA LEU A 192 -6.13 -36.52 -9.07
C LEU A 192 -7.16 -37.35 -8.27
N ILE A 193 -7.61 -36.85 -7.12
CA ILE A 193 -8.64 -37.51 -6.30
C ILE A 193 -9.96 -37.63 -7.08
N LEU A 194 -10.34 -36.60 -7.84
CA LEU A 194 -11.55 -36.59 -8.66
C LEU A 194 -11.57 -37.72 -9.71
N VAL A 195 -10.41 -38.06 -10.31
CA VAL A 195 -10.30 -39.09 -11.36
C VAL A 195 -9.92 -40.49 -10.85
N SER A 196 -9.61 -40.63 -9.56
CA SER A 196 -9.40 -41.93 -8.90
C SER A 196 -10.68 -42.80 -8.99
N PRO A 197 -10.62 -44.14 -9.10
CA PRO A 197 -9.43 -44.99 -9.18
C PRO A 197 -8.96 -45.27 -10.61
N SER A 198 -9.67 -44.79 -11.64
CA SER A 198 -9.42 -45.17 -13.04
C SER A 198 -8.20 -44.50 -13.68
N PHE A 199 -7.56 -43.53 -12.98
CA PHE A 199 -6.34 -42.78 -13.35
C PHE A 199 -6.07 -42.70 -14.87
N PRO A 200 -6.91 -41.97 -15.62
CA PRO A 200 -6.71 -41.81 -17.04
C PRO A 200 -5.36 -41.14 -17.34
N ARG A 201 -4.61 -41.67 -18.32
CA ARG A 201 -3.24 -41.22 -18.64
C ARG A 201 -3.10 -39.71 -18.87
N LYS A 202 -4.10 -39.07 -19.48
CA LYS A 202 -4.06 -37.64 -19.83
C LYS A 202 -4.04 -36.73 -18.59
N PRO A 203 -5.05 -36.74 -17.69
CA PRO A 203 -5.01 -35.95 -16.45
C PRO A 203 -3.77 -36.22 -15.59
N VAL A 204 -3.34 -37.48 -15.46
CA VAL A 204 -2.15 -37.81 -14.65
C VAL A 204 -0.88 -37.20 -15.24
N LEU A 205 -0.67 -37.31 -16.56
CA LEU A 205 0.48 -36.67 -17.21
C LEU A 205 0.42 -35.15 -17.09
N THR A 206 -0.76 -34.55 -17.27
CA THR A 206 -0.96 -33.12 -17.06
C THR A 206 -0.66 -32.72 -15.62
N SER A 207 -1.13 -33.44 -14.61
CA SER A 207 -0.80 -33.19 -13.20
C SER A 207 0.71 -33.15 -12.95
N VAL A 208 1.45 -34.10 -13.52
CA VAL A 208 2.93 -34.11 -13.41
C VAL A 208 3.54 -32.88 -14.07
N VAL A 209 3.12 -32.54 -15.29
CA VAL A 209 3.60 -31.35 -16.00
C VAL A 209 3.27 -30.07 -15.22
N VAL A 210 2.06 -29.95 -14.68
CA VAL A 210 1.64 -28.78 -13.89
C VAL A 210 2.43 -28.66 -12.59
N VAL A 211 2.71 -29.76 -11.89
CA VAL A 211 3.59 -29.73 -10.70
C VAL A 211 5.00 -29.29 -11.07
N VAL A 212 5.56 -29.80 -12.18
CA VAL A 212 6.87 -29.37 -12.66
C VAL A 212 6.85 -27.88 -13.02
N LEU A 213 5.79 -27.39 -13.67
CA LEU A 213 5.63 -25.97 -14.00
C LEU A 213 5.54 -25.09 -12.74
N LEU A 214 4.77 -25.50 -11.74
CA LEU A 214 4.65 -24.78 -10.47
C LEU A 214 6.00 -24.71 -9.75
N VAL A 215 6.71 -25.84 -9.64
CA VAL A 215 8.04 -25.88 -9.01
C VAL A 215 9.06 -25.06 -9.80
N ALA A 216 9.00 -25.10 -11.14
CA ALA A 216 9.87 -24.30 -11.98
C ALA A 216 9.56 -22.81 -11.88
N ALA A 217 8.29 -22.42 -11.80
CA ALA A 217 7.88 -21.03 -11.60
C ALA A 217 8.42 -20.47 -10.27
N THR A 218 8.27 -21.21 -9.17
CA THR A 218 8.80 -20.80 -7.85
C THR A 218 10.34 -20.82 -7.81
N GLY A 219 10.99 -21.77 -8.49
CA GLY A 219 12.45 -21.94 -8.42
C GLY A 219 13.25 -21.11 -9.43
N ALA A 220 12.62 -20.61 -10.49
CA ALA A 220 13.27 -19.75 -11.48
C ALA A 220 13.37 -18.29 -11.03
N GLY A 221 12.64 -17.92 -9.98
CA GLY A 221 12.35 -16.53 -9.67
C GLY A 221 11.40 -15.90 -10.70
N PRO A 222 10.76 -14.78 -10.37
CA PRO A 222 10.01 -14.01 -11.34
C PRO A 222 10.93 -13.45 -12.43
N VAL A 223 10.39 -13.23 -13.62
CA VAL A 223 11.15 -12.61 -14.73
C VAL A 223 11.18 -11.10 -14.51
N ALA A 224 11.99 -10.66 -13.54
CA ALA A 224 12.41 -9.27 -13.45
C ALA A 224 13.63 -9.05 -14.36
N ILE A 225 13.55 -8.04 -15.21
CA ILE A 225 14.75 -7.28 -15.55
C ILE A 225 14.73 -6.14 -14.53
N ASP A 226 15.33 -6.38 -13.36
CA ASP A 226 15.46 -5.30 -12.41
C ASP A 226 16.49 -4.31 -12.97
N HIS A 227 16.02 -3.08 -13.21
CA HIS A 227 16.86 -1.99 -13.69
C HIS A 227 17.43 -1.17 -12.52
N ARG A 228 17.11 -1.54 -11.27
CA ARG A 228 17.46 -0.82 -10.04
C ARG A 228 18.76 -1.27 -9.39
N GLY A 229 19.45 -2.29 -9.89
CA GLY A 229 20.71 -2.80 -9.32
C GLY A 229 20.66 -4.28 -8.91
N ASP A 230 21.61 -4.69 -8.07
CA ASP A 230 21.73 -6.05 -7.54
C ASP A 230 20.94 -6.18 -6.23
N VAL A 231 19.91 -7.04 -6.21
CA VAL A 231 19.12 -7.31 -4.99
C VAL A 231 19.96 -8.07 -3.96
N VAL A 232 20.27 -7.44 -2.83
CA VAL A 232 21.09 -7.96 -1.73
C VAL A 232 20.25 -8.76 -0.73
N TYR A 233 19.06 -8.25 -0.43
CA TYR A 233 18.10 -8.85 0.49
C TYR A 233 16.68 -8.63 -0.02
N GLN A 234 15.82 -9.62 0.13
CA GLN A 234 14.39 -9.50 -0.18
C GLN A 234 13.61 -10.38 0.78
N THR A 235 12.58 -9.82 1.41
CA THR A 235 11.68 -10.54 2.29
C THR A 235 10.25 -9.99 2.21
N GLN A 236 9.29 -10.80 2.66
CA GLN A 236 7.91 -10.39 2.81
C GLN A 236 7.55 -10.45 4.29
N THR A 237 7.24 -9.29 4.86
CA THR A 237 6.85 -9.15 6.26
C THR A 237 5.32 -9.19 6.40
N ALA A 238 4.83 -9.16 7.64
CA ALA A 238 3.40 -9.00 7.89
C ALA A 238 2.88 -7.62 7.44
N HIS A 239 3.76 -6.62 7.33
CA HIS A 239 3.42 -5.23 7.04
C HIS A 239 3.56 -4.91 5.56
N GLN A 240 4.68 -5.30 4.94
CA GLN A 240 5.10 -4.90 3.58
C GLN A 240 6.09 -5.88 2.94
N GLU A 241 6.39 -5.69 1.67
CA GLU A 241 7.57 -6.25 1.01
C GLU A 241 8.78 -5.35 1.32
N LEU A 242 9.93 -5.96 1.64
CA LEU A 242 11.18 -5.26 1.92
C LEU A 242 12.25 -5.79 0.98
N GLU A 243 12.88 -4.90 0.21
CA GLU A 243 14.04 -5.18 -0.63
C GLU A 243 15.22 -4.27 -0.25
N VAL A 244 16.44 -4.79 -0.27
CA VAL A 244 17.68 -4.01 -0.21
C VAL A 244 18.42 -4.22 -1.51
N VAL A 245 18.72 -3.14 -2.23
CA VAL A 245 19.32 -3.18 -3.56
C VAL A 245 20.56 -2.30 -3.58
N ASP A 246 21.65 -2.83 -4.13
CA ASP A 246 22.88 -2.08 -4.39
C ASP A 246 22.90 -1.62 -5.86
N ASP A 247 22.99 -0.30 -6.09
CA ASP A 247 23.22 0.30 -7.40
C ASP A 247 24.49 1.15 -7.39
N GLY A 248 25.58 0.59 -7.88
CA GLY A 248 26.89 1.24 -7.82
C GLY A 248 27.37 1.38 -6.38
N ASP A 249 27.52 2.61 -5.92
CA ASP A 249 28.00 2.96 -4.58
C ASP A 249 26.85 3.34 -3.64
N GLU A 250 25.59 3.22 -4.07
CA GLU A 250 24.42 3.47 -3.25
C GLU A 250 23.72 2.15 -2.88
N ARG A 251 23.37 2.00 -1.61
CA ARG A 251 22.48 0.95 -1.13
C ARG A 251 21.15 1.56 -0.75
N THR A 252 20.06 1.08 -1.33
CA THR A 252 18.70 1.56 -1.08
C THR A 252 17.81 0.47 -0.48
N MET A 253 17.07 0.84 0.56
CA MET A 253 15.95 0.05 1.10
C MET A 253 14.66 0.44 0.38
N TYR A 254 13.98 -0.55 -0.19
CA TYR A 254 12.68 -0.40 -0.80
C TYR A 254 11.62 -1.08 0.07
N LEU A 255 10.57 -0.34 0.43
CA LEU A 255 9.39 -0.89 1.09
C LEU A 255 8.19 -0.81 0.14
N ASP A 256 7.59 -1.96 -0.17
CA ASP A 256 6.51 -2.09 -1.16
C ASP A 256 6.86 -1.37 -2.49
N GLY A 257 8.13 -1.44 -2.92
CA GLY A 257 8.65 -0.85 -4.16
C GLY A 257 9.01 0.65 -4.11
N ALA A 258 8.73 1.35 -3.01
CA ALA A 258 9.11 2.75 -2.81
C ALA A 258 10.47 2.87 -2.12
N ARG A 259 11.32 3.83 -2.54
CA ARG A 259 12.59 4.12 -1.85
C ARG A 259 12.26 4.72 -0.48
N HIS A 260 12.76 4.07 0.57
CA HIS A 260 12.45 4.45 1.94
C HIS A 260 13.70 4.94 2.70
N SER A 261 14.87 4.39 2.41
CA SER A 261 16.15 4.85 2.92
C SER A 261 17.25 4.52 1.92
N ALA A 262 18.32 5.31 1.91
CA ALA A 262 19.49 5.05 1.11
C ALA A 262 20.75 5.45 1.87
N MET A 263 21.82 4.69 1.68
CA MET A 263 23.15 4.98 2.21
C MET A 263 24.18 5.01 1.08
N ASP A 264 25.14 5.90 1.20
CA ASP A 264 26.35 5.90 0.39
C ASP A 264 27.35 4.89 1.00
N LEU A 265 27.79 3.92 0.19
CA LEU A 265 28.69 2.86 0.61
C LEU A 265 30.15 3.33 0.72
N GLU A 266 30.51 4.45 0.09
CA GLU A 266 31.84 5.06 0.17
C GLU A 266 31.92 6.07 1.33
N ASP A 267 30.82 6.76 1.64
CA ASP A 267 30.71 7.75 2.72
C ASP A 267 29.42 7.57 3.54
N PRO A 268 29.38 6.64 4.50
CA PRO A 268 28.17 6.32 5.26
C PRO A 268 27.56 7.48 6.05
N ASP A 269 28.36 8.49 6.40
CA ASP A 269 27.94 9.68 7.15
C ASP A 269 27.22 10.70 6.24
N ARG A 270 27.20 10.46 4.92
CA ARG A 270 26.52 11.33 3.95
C ARG A 270 25.04 10.98 3.84
N HIS A 271 24.20 11.97 4.12
CA HIS A 271 22.76 11.91 3.85
C HIS A 271 22.47 11.87 2.34
N VAL A 272 21.89 10.75 1.87
CA VAL A 272 21.51 10.59 0.45
C VAL A 272 20.26 11.41 0.12
N PHE A 273 19.29 11.47 1.02
CA PHE A 273 18.06 12.25 0.84
C PHE A 273 18.17 13.62 1.50
N ALA A 274 17.97 14.68 0.73
CA ALA A 274 18.12 16.05 1.23
C ALA A 274 17.14 16.38 2.37
N TYR A 275 15.97 15.73 2.41
CA TYR A 275 14.96 16.06 3.42
C TYR A 275 15.34 15.66 4.86
N THR A 276 16.32 14.77 5.06
CA THR A 276 16.71 14.33 6.41
C THR A 276 17.37 15.44 7.21
N GLU A 277 17.99 16.43 6.57
CA GLU A 277 18.53 17.62 7.25
C GLU A 277 17.41 18.44 7.95
N TYR A 278 16.18 18.38 7.42
CA TYR A 278 15.05 19.10 8.00
C TYR A 278 14.60 18.53 9.34
N PHE A 279 15.01 17.31 9.70
CA PHE A 279 14.74 16.75 11.03
C PHE A 279 15.32 17.61 12.15
N HIS A 280 16.31 18.46 11.87
CA HIS A 280 16.93 19.40 12.80
C HIS A 280 16.17 20.72 12.99
N LEU A 281 15.11 20.99 12.21
CA LEU A 281 14.29 22.20 12.37
C LEU A 281 13.71 22.42 13.78
N PRO A 282 13.31 21.37 14.55
CA PRO A 282 12.92 21.52 15.95
C PRO A 282 13.97 22.22 16.80
N MET A 283 15.26 22.01 16.53
CA MET A 283 16.36 22.65 17.25
C MET A 283 16.46 24.16 17.00
N LEU A 284 15.76 24.69 15.99
CA LEU A 284 15.59 26.13 15.78
C LEU A 284 14.29 26.68 16.40
N VAL A 285 13.27 25.84 16.60
CA VAL A 285 11.97 26.27 17.16
C VAL A 285 11.98 26.20 18.68
N ASN A 286 12.57 25.16 19.26
CA ASN A 286 12.75 25.01 20.70
C ASN A 286 13.47 26.25 21.28
N ASP A 287 13.14 26.64 22.50
CA ASP A 287 13.70 27.82 23.16
C ASP A 287 15.20 27.70 23.43
N ASP A 288 15.68 26.51 23.83
CA ASP A 288 17.10 26.21 24.03
C ASP A 288 17.44 24.79 23.53
N PRO A 289 18.19 24.63 22.42
CA PRO A 289 18.52 23.31 21.90
C PRO A 289 19.38 22.48 22.86
N ASP A 290 20.07 23.10 23.82
CA ASP A 290 20.85 22.40 24.84
C ASP A 290 19.96 21.72 25.91
N ASP A 291 18.66 22.05 25.96
CA ASP A 291 17.67 21.44 26.88
C ASP A 291 16.88 20.29 26.20
N VAL A 292 17.22 19.91 24.97
CA VAL A 292 16.59 18.78 24.26
C VAL A 292 17.27 17.48 24.68
N ASP A 293 16.67 16.78 25.63
CA ASP A 293 17.19 15.55 26.22
C ASP A 293 16.46 14.29 25.70
N ASP A 294 15.14 14.36 25.51
CA ASP A 294 14.29 13.21 25.13
C ASP A 294 13.70 13.38 23.71
N VAL A 295 14.10 12.53 22.77
CA VAL A 295 13.65 12.58 21.36
C VAL A 295 12.95 11.29 20.97
N LEU A 296 11.78 11.40 20.32
CA LEU A 296 11.03 10.26 19.79
C LEU A 296 10.89 10.35 18.27
N PHE A 297 11.35 9.32 17.57
CA PHE A 297 11.05 9.09 16.17
C PHE A 297 9.91 8.08 16.02
N ILE A 298 8.85 8.48 15.32
CA ILE A 298 7.75 7.60 14.90
C ILE A 298 7.97 7.28 13.42
N GLY A 299 8.39 6.05 13.15
CA GLY A 299 8.94 5.61 11.86
C GLY A 299 10.47 5.63 11.87
N GLY A 300 11.08 4.49 11.53
CA GLY A 300 12.53 4.28 11.61
C GLY A 300 13.15 3.88 10.26
N GLY A 301 12.63 4.37 9.14
CA GLY A 301 13.03 3.97 7.79
C GLY A 301 14.54 3.98 7.56
N GLY A 302 15.20 2.81 7.68
CA GLY A 302 16.66 2.69 7.60
C GLY A 302 17.46 3.42 8.68
N TYR A 303 16.80 3.97 9.71
CA TYR A 303 17.40 4.60 10.90
C TYR A 303 18.36 5.79 10.68
N THR A 304 18.45 6.32 9.47
CA THR A 304 19.35 7.46 9.16
C THR A 304 19.08 8.69 10.04
N GLY A 305 17.82 9.09 10.20
CA GLY A 305 17.44 10.23 11.06
C GLY A 305 17.75 10.00 12.55
N PRO A 306 17.28 8.88 13.15
CA PRO A 306 17.61 8.54 14.54
C PRO A 306 19.12 8.48 14.83
N GLN A 307 19.91 7.85 13.96
CA GLN A 307 21.37 7.75 14.14
C GLN A 307 22.05 9.12 14.05
N ASP A 308 21.63 9.94 13.09
CA ASP A 308 22.15 11.29 12.94
C ASP A 308 21.85 12.17 14.16
N PHE A 309 20.67 12.02 14.76
CA PHE A 309 20.32 12.66 16.03
C PHE A 309 21.16 12.18 17.21
N GLU A 310 21.35 10.87 17.36
CA GLU A 310 22.18 10.29 18.43
C GLU A 310 23.66 10.71 18.32
N GLU A 311 24.18 10.90 17.11
CA GLU A 311 25.56 11.38 16.90
C GLU A 311 25.74 12.89 17.12
N HIS A 312 24.74 13.70 16.75
CA HIS A 312 24.84 15.16 16.83
C HIS A 312 24.48 15.73 18.21
N TYR A 313 23.59 15.07 18.95
CA TYR A 313 23.04 15.58 20.20
C TYR A 313 23.25 14.60 21.36
N ASP A 314 23.47 15.13 22.56
CA ASP A 314 23.55 14.33 23.80
C ASP A 314 22.14 14.02 24.30
N ALA A 315 21.33 13.34 23.47
CA ALA A 315 19.92 13.05 23.71
C ALA A 315 19.65 11.54 23.75
N ASP A 316 18.64 11.15 24.55
CA ASP A 316 18.04 9.81 24.54
C ASP A 316 17.03 9.72 23.38
N VAL A 317 17.24 8.78 22.46
CA VAL A 317 16.46 8.64 21.22
C VAL A 317 15.62 7.35 21.25
N ASP A 318 14.30 7.50 21.38
CA ASP A 318 13.36 6.40 21.17
C ASP A 318 12.94 6.33 19.70
N VAL A 319 12.91 5.13 19.12
CA VAL A 319 12.43 4.91 17.75
C VAL A 319 11.29 3.89 17.77
N VAL A 320 10.13 4.25 17.25
CA VAL A 320 8.97 3.36 17.14
C VAL A 320 8.79 2.96 15.68
N GLU A 321 9.15 1.71 15.38
CA GLU A 321 9.03 1.11 14.05
C GLU A 321 8.06 -0.08 14.13
N ILE A 322 7.01 -0.08 13.29
CA ILE A 322 5.96 -1.09 13.37
C ILE A 322 6.41 -2.45 12.84
N ASP A 323 7.34 -2.48 11.89
CA ASP A 323 7.84 -3.68 11.23
C ASP A 323 9.24 -4.04 11.73
N PRO A 324 9.39 -5.03 12.62
CA PRO A 324 10.69 -5.36 13.21
C PRO A 324 11.73 -5.81 12.17
N GLU A 325 11.30 -6.34 11.02
CA GLU A 325 12.22 -6.73 9.94
C GLU A 325 12.88 -5.51 9.26
N VAL A 326 12.30 -4.30 9.39
CA VAL A 326 12.93 -3.05 8.94
C VAL A 326 14.12 -2.71 9.85
N THR A 327 13.93 -2.81 11.17
CA THR A 327 15.02 -2.64 12.15
C THR A 327 16.11 -3.69 11.94
N ASP A 328 15.74 -4.98 11.83
CA ASP A 328 16.71 -6.06 11.57
C ASP A 328 17.49 -5.80 10.27
N ALA A 329 16.83 -5.33 9.20
CA ALA A 329 17.49 -4.99 7.95
C ALA A 329 18.41 -3.76 8.07
N ALA A 330 18.06 -2.77 8.88
CA ALA A 330 18.91 -1.63 9.16
C ALA A 330 20.19 -2.06 9.90
N GLU A 331 20.09 -2.97 10.87
CA GLU A 331 21.23 -3.57 11.58
C GLU A 331 22.14 -4.36 10.63
N ASP A 332 21.56 -5.26 9.85
CA ASP A 332 22.32 -6.19 9.02
C ASP A 332 22.93 -5.54 7.76
N TYR A 333 22.26 -4.52 7.20
CA TYR A 333 22.60 -3.98 5.88
C TYR A 333 22.91 -2.48 5.85
N PHE A 334 22.46 -1.69 6.82
CA PHE A 334 22.70 -0.25 6.88
C PHE A 334 23.66 0.18 8.01
N GLY A 335 24.16 -0.79 8.79
CA GLY A 335 25.16 -0.51 9.81
C GLY A 335 24.58 0.17 11.05
N LEU A 336 23.29 -0.03 11.33
CA LEU A 336 22.67 0.44 12.57
C LEU A 336 23.41 -0.15 13.78
N GLU A 337 24.14 0.70 14.50
CA GLU A 337 24.77 0.34 15.76
C GLU A 337 23.79 0.62 16.91
N HIS A 338 23.74 -0.28 17.89
CA HIS A 338 23.01 0.01 19.13
C HIS A 338 23.89 0.93 19.99
N GLY A 339 23.66 2.23 19.89
CA GLY A 339 24.26 3.19 20.81
C GLY A 339 23.72 3.02 22.24
N GLU A 340 24.36 3.69 23.20
CA GLU A 340 23.93 3.63 24.61
C GLU A 340 22.64 4.43 24.84
N ASN A 341 22.30 5.36 23.94
CA ASN A 341 21.21 6.33 24.09
C ASN A 341 20.06 6.09 23.09
N MET A 342 20.14 5.10 22.19
CA MET A 342 19.05 4.77 21.26
C MET A 342 18.30 3.49 21.65
N THR A 343 16.97 3.58 21.73
CA THR A 343 16.07 2.44 22.02
C THR A 343 15.03 2.26 20.92
N SER A 344 14.94 1.05 20.36
CA SER A 344 13.93 0.70 19.36
C SER A 344 12.74 -0.06 19.92
N HIS A 345 11.54 0.32 19.50
CA HIS A 345 10.25 -0.25 19.90
C HIS A 345 9.49 -0.79 18.68
N ALA A 346 9.21 -2.09 18.68
CA ALA A 346 8.44 -2.75 17.63
C ALA A 346 6.91 -2.61 17.85
N GLU A 347 6.35 -1.43 17.58
CA GLU A 347 4.95 -1.09 17.85
C GLU A 347 4.38 -0.04 16.88
N ASP A 348 3.06 0.13 16.84
CA ASP A 348 2.43 1.26 16.14
C ASP A 348 2.64 2.57 16.92
N GLY A 349 3.09 3.63 16.24
CA GLY A 349 3.41 4.92 16.87
C GLY A 349 2.28 5.54 17.69
N ARG A 350 1.03 5.43 17.22
CA ARG A 350 -0.12 5.93 17.98
C ARG A 350 -0.40 5.09 19.21
N GLN A 351 -0.26 3.77 19.10
CA GLN A 351 -0.41 2.89 20.25
C GLN A 351 0.68 3.14 21.30
N PHE A 352 1.93 3.31 20.87
CA PHE A 352 3.05 3.64 21.77
C PHE A 352 2.78 4.91 22.58
N LEU A 353 2.37 6.01 21.91
CA LEU A 353 2.02 7.27 22.59
C LEU A 353 0.82 7.14 23.56
N GLN A 354 -0.11 6.21 23.31
CA GLN A 354 -1.22 5.93 24.22
C GLN A 354 -0.76 5.20 25.49
N ASP A 355 0.22 4.31 25.36
CA ASP A 355 0.65 3.40 26.41
C ASP A 355 1.80 3.94 27.26
N THR A 356 2.65 4.82 26.71
CA THR A 356 3.73 5.49 27.46
C THR A 356 3.20 6.57 28.40
N ASP A 357 3.96 6.90 29.46
CA ASP A 357 3.72 8.09 30.30
C ASP A 357 4.86 9.13 30.16
N GLN A 358 5.85 8.84 29.30
CA GLN A 358 6.99 9.72 29.02
C GLN A 358 6.55 10.92 28.16
N THR A 359 7.20 12.05 28.40
CA THR A 359 7.10 13.26 27.60
C THR A 359 8.41 13.46 26.87
N TYR A 360 8.35 13.98 25.65
CA TYR A 360 9.51 14.20 24.79
C TYR A 360 9.66 15.68 24.45
N ASP A 361 10.89 16.14 24.29
CA ASP A 361 11.19 17.51 23.87
C ASP A 361 11.01 17.66 22.37
N VAL A 362 11.31 16.59 21.62
CA VAL A 362 11.09 16.52 20.18
C VAL A 362 10.39 15.21 19.80
N ILE A 363 9.33 15.30 19.02
CA ILE A 363 8.71 14.15 18.35
C ILE A 363 8.85 14.34 16.84
N VAL A 364 9.52 13.41 16.17
CA VAL A 364 9.64 13.35 14.71
C VAL A 364 8.69 12.29 14.16
N LEU A 365 7.73 12.70 13.34
CA LEU A 365 6.81 11.82 12.64
C LEU A 365 7.28 11.63 11.19
N ASP A 366 7.87 10.46 10.92
CA ASP A 366 8.36 10.00 9.62
C ASP A 366 7.87 8.58 9.30
N ALA A 367 6.60 8.29 9.61
CA ALA A 367 5.98 6.99 9.41
C ALA A 367 5.20 6.93 8.09
N TYR A 368 5.80 6.34 7.05
CA TYR A 368 5.16 6.18 5.74
C TYR A 368 4.80 4.73 5.42
N LYS A 369 3.75 4.58 4.61
CA LYS A 369 3.53 3.38 3.81
C LYS A 369 3.51 3.78 2.34
N GLN A 370 4.57 3.44 1.62
CA GLN A 370 4.82 3.84 0.23
C GLN A 370 4.90 5.36 0.03
N ASP A 371 3.76 6.01 -0.24
CA ASP A 371 3.65 7.43 -0.59
C ASP A 371 2.72 8.21 0.36
N GLN A 372 2.26 7.60 1.46
CA GLN A 372 1.23 8.19 2.33
C GLN A 372 1.50 7.94 3.81
N VAL A 373 1.23 8.96 4.63
CA VAL A 373 1.15 8.82 6.09
C VAL A 373 -0.13 8.03 6.42
N PRO A 374 -0.08 6.99 7.27
CA PRO A 374 -1.27 6.29 7.72
C PRO A 374 -2.31 7.26 8.31
N PHE A 375 -3.57 7.18 7.85
CA PHE A 375 -4.61 8.17 8.19
C PHE A 375 -4.78 8.37 9.70
N HIS A 376 -4.54 7.34 10.52
CA HIS A 376 -4.73 7.41 11.96
C HIS A 376 -3.62 8.21 12.67
N LEU A 377 -2.57 8.62 11.95
CA LEU A 377 -1.48 9.49 12.39
C LEU A 377 -1.62 10.92 11.86
N THR A 378 -2.73 11.25 11.19
CA THR A 378 -2.96 12.56 10.55
C THR A 378 -4.15 13.31 11.13
N THR A 379 -4.81 12.76 12.15
CA THR A 379 -6.07 13.30 12.70
C THR A 379 -5.83 14.27 13.84
N GLU A 380 -6.79 15.15 14.08
CA GLU A 380 -6.82 16.06 15.23
C GLU A 380 -6.64 15.29 16.54
N GLU A 381 -7.31 14.13 16.69
CA GLU A 381 -7.18 13.29 17.89
C GLU A 381 -5.78 12.68 18.07
N PHE A 382 -5.05 12.48 16.98
CA PHE A 382 -3.64 12.07 17.05
C PHE A 382 -2.74 13.26 17.37
N MET A 383 -2.98 14.44 16.79
CA MET A 383 -2.24 15.66 17.13
C MET A 383 -2.42 16.05 18.60
N GLU A 384 -3.63 15.91 19.15
CA GLU A 384 -3.91 16.09 20.59
C GLU A 384 -3.08 15.10 21.43
N LEU A 385 -3.02 13.84 21.02
CA LEU A 385 -2.20 12.83 21.70
C LEU A 385 -0.70 13.15 21.64
N VAL A 386 -0.21 13.65 20.51
CA VAL A 386 1.19 14.08 20.37
C VAL A 386 1.47 15.29 21.26
N SER A 387 0.60 16.30 21.25
CA SER A 387 0.70 17.48 22.11
C SER A 387 0.75 17.11 23.60
N ASP A 388 -0.08 16.15 24.04
CA ASP A 388 -0.11 15.61 25.41
C ASP A 388 1.19 14.85 25.81
N ARG A 389 1.99 14.41 24.83
CA ARG A 389 3.26 13.70 25.02
C ARG A 389 4.49 14.54 24.69
N LEU A 390 4.30 15.79 24.27
CA LEU A 390 5.37 16.76 24.20
C LEU A 390 5.58 17.44 25.55
N ALA A 391 6.79 17.91 25.81
CA ALA A 391 7.06 18.89 26.86
C ALA A 391 6.23 20.17 26.63
N ASP A 392 6.15 21.03 27.65
CA ASP A 392 5.41 22.30 27.54
C ASP A 392 5.98 23.18 26.39
N ASP A 393 7.30 23.14 26.18
CA ASP A 393 8.06 23.78 25.11
C ASP A 393 8.46 22.81 23.97
N GLY A 394 7.87 21.62 23.98
CA GLY A 394 8.19 20.55 23.03
C GLY A 394 7.76 20.86 21.60
N VAL A 395 8.43 20.22 20.65
CA VAL A 395 8.25 20.45 19.21
C VAL A 395 7.96 19.14 18.47
N LEU A 396 6.90 19.14 17.67
CA LEU A 396 6.60 18.12 16.66
C LEU A 396 7.21 18.52 15.32
N HIS A 397 7.96 17.61 14.70
CA HIS A 397 8.33 17.67 13.28
C HIS A 397 7.60 16.57 12.52
N ALA A 398 6.73 16.93 11.58
CA ALA A 398 5.98 15.99 10.76
C ALA A 398 6.38 16.10 9.29
N ASN A 399 6.82 14.99 8.72
CA ASN A 399 7.07 14.89 7.30
C ASN A 399 5.76 14.59 6.55
N VAL A 400 5.37 15.44 5.59
CA VAL A 400 4.12 15.33 4.83
C VAL A 400 4.40 15.24 3.35
N ILE A 401 4.06 14.11 2.71
CA ILE A 401 4.15 13.96 1.26
C ILE A 401 2.93 14.63 0.62
N ALA A 402 3.13 15.72 -0.12
CA ALA A 402 2.08 16.46 -0.81
C ALA A 402 2.67 17.40 -1.88
N ALA A 403 1.82 18.01 -2.72
CA ALA A 403 2.25 19.14 -3.53
C ALA A 403 2.09 20.46 -2.73
N PRO A 404 2.97 21.45 -2.91
CA PRO A 404 2.87 22.73 -2.20
C PRO A 404 1.76 23.64 -2.75
N SER A 405 1.18 23.31 -3.92
CA SER A 405 0.09 24.08 -4.53
C SER A 405 -0.75 23.27 -5.52
N GLY A 406 -1.91 23.80 -5.88
CA GLY A 406 -2.84 23.16 -6.82
C GLY A 406 -3.71 22.09 -6.18
N SER A 407 -4.39 21.27 -6.99
CA SER A 407 -5.31 20.25 -6.46
C SER A 407 -4.61 19.12 -5.69
N ALA A 408 -3.30 18.92 -5.90
CA ALA A 408 -2.51 17.95 -5.14
C ALA A 408 -2.00 18.51 -3.79
N ALA A 409 -2.35 19.76 -3.45
CA ALA A 409 -2.07 20.37 -2.15
C ALA A 409 -3.23 20.26 -1.16
N GLU A 410 -4.39 19.73 -1.58
CA GLU A 410 -5.59 19.61 -0.73
C GLU A 410 -5.29 18.85 0.57
N PHE A 411 -4.50 17.78 0.51
CA PHE A 411 -4.07 17.04 1.69
C PHE A 411 -3.14 17.86 2.60
N TYR A 412 -2.16 18.57 2.03
CA TYR A 412 -1.27 19.45 2.81
C TYR A 412 -2.04 20.54 3.55
N HIS A 413 -2.97 21.22 2.88
CA HIS A 413 -3.79 22.24 3.54
C HIS A 413 -4.66 21.66 4.66
N ALA A 414 -5.26 20.49 4.45
CA ALA A 414 -6.03 19.81 5.50
C ALA A 414 -5.15 19.37 6.68
N GLN A 415 -3.95 18.87 6.40
CA GLN A 415 -2.98 18.49 7.42
C GLN A 415 -2.54 19.69 8.26
N GLN A 416 -2.21 20.81 7.62
CA GLN A 416 -1.81 22.03 8.31
C GLN A 416 -2.94 22.60 9.17
N GLU A 417 -4.16 22.69 8.62
CA GLU A 417 -5.34 23.13 9.39
C GLU A 417 -5.64 22.20 10.58
N THR A 418 -5.35 20.91 10.45
CA THR A 418 -5.51 19.94 11.54
C THR A 418 -4.48 20.15 12.65
N MET A 419 -3.23 20.51 12.29
CA MET A 419 -2.19 20.83 13.25
C MET A 419 -2.46 22.18 13.94
N ASP A 420 -2.93 23.18 13.20
CA ASP A 420 -3.32 24.50 13.74
C ASP A 420 -4.51 24.43 14.71
N ALA A 421 -5.34 23.39 14.62
CA ALA A 421 -6.43 23.17 15.56
C ALA A 421 -5.94 22.77 16.98
N VAL A 422 -4.71 22.26 17.09
CA VAL A 422 -4.14 21.72 18.33
C VAL A 422 -2.97 22.57 18.84
N PHE A 423 -2.04 22.93 17.95
CA PHE A 423 -0.81 23.63 18.30
C PHE A 423 -0.94 25.14 18.15
N PRO A 424 -0.38 25.95 19.07
CA PRO A 424 -0.39 27.41 18.96
C PRO A 424 0.27 27.97 17.69
N ASP A 425 1.42 27.41 17.29
CA ASP A 425 2.17 27.85 16.11
C ASP A 425 2.61 26.65 15.26
N THR A 426 2.48 26.80 13.94
CA THR A 426 2.96 25.83 12.94
C THR A 426 3.76 26.50 11.82
N TYR A 427 4.77 25.80 11.30
CA TYR A 427 5.68 26.25 10.28
C TYR A 427 5.89 25.17 9.23
N ALA A 428 5.57 25.44 7.97
CA ALA A 428 5.75 24.48 6.88
C ALA A 428 6.92 24.88 5.97
N PHE A 429 7.69 23.91 5.51
CA PHE A 429 8.86 24.09 4.64
C PHE A 429 8.81 23.08 3.51
N ARG A 430 8.98 23.53 2.26
CA ARG A 430 9.10 22.64 1.10
C ARG A 430 10.54 22.15 0.96
N THR A 431 10.74 20.99 0.35
CA THR A 431 12.07 20.40 0.11
C THR A 431 12.57 20.61 -1.31
N SER A 432 11.71 21.11 -2.20
CA SER A 432 12.03 21.39 -3.60
C SER A 432 11.29 22.61 -4.11
N ASP A 433 11.92 23.33 -5.04
CA ASP A 433 11.31 24.43 -5.78
C ASP A 433 10.16 23.99 -6.71
N SER A 434 10.05 22.69 -6.97
CA SER A 434 9.02 22.08 -7.82
C SER A 434 7.61 22.24 -7.26
N SER A 435 6.60 22.37 -8.12
CA SER A 435 5.18 22.28 -7.72
C SER A 435 4.66 20.84 -7.71
N SER A 436 5.54 19.84 -7.86
CA SER A 436 5.18 18.42 -7.87
C SER A 436 5.02 17.90 -6.44
N ILE A 437 4.56 16.66 -6.30
CA ILE A 437 4.54 15.98 -5.00
C ILE A 437 5.97 15.87 -4.49
N GLN A 438 6.17 16.28 -3.23
CA GLN A 438 7.44 16.33 -2.54
C GLN A 438 7.21 16.16 -1.03
N ASN A 439 8.29 16.11 -0.26
CA ASN A 439 8.22 16.24 1.19
C ASN A 439 7.98 17.70 1.57
N ILE A 440 6.98 17.92 2.42
CA ILE A 440 6.70 19.19 3.08
C ILE A 440 6.88 18.92 4.58
N GLN A 441 7.84 19.62 5.16
CA GLN A 441 8.20 19.46 6.58
C GLN A 441 7.38 20.45 7.38
N VAL A 442 6.53 19.96 8.27
CA VAL A 442 5.65 20.77 9.11
C VAL A 442 6.11 20.67 10.55
N VAL A 443 6.53 21.80 11.12
CA VAL A 443 6.96 21.91 12.50
C VAL A 443 5.86 22.57 13.31
N ALA A 444 5.48 22.01 14.44
CA ALA A 444 4.49 22.55 15.36
C ALA A 444 5.01 22.51 16.79
N THR A 445 4.63 23.47 17.62
CA THR A 445 5.12 23.56 19.01
C THR A 445 3.96 23.81 19.96
N ASN A 446 4.08 23.30 21.20
CA ASN A 446 3.14 23.58 22.29
C ASN A 446 3.24 25.03 22.82
N ASP A 447 4.32 25.73 22.49
CA ASP A 447 4.56 27.11 22.91
C ASP A 447 4.15 28.14 21.85
N GLU A 448 3.63 29.28 22.31
CA GLU A 448 3.35 30.43 21.45
C GLU A 448 4.66 31.20 21.20
N THR A 449 5.31 30.90 20.07
CA THR A 449 6.64 31.38 19.69
C THR A 449 6.59 32.53 18.70
N GLY A 450 5.66 32.51 17.74
CA GLY A 450 5.47 33.56 16.72
C GLY A 450 6.72 33.87 15.88
N LEU A 451 7.57 32.86 15.61
CA LEU A 451 8.85 33.02 14.93
C LEU A 451 8.67 33.38 13.45
N SER A 452 9.34 34.45 13.03
CA SER A 452 9.47 34.79 11.62
C SER A 452 10.61 34.02 10.96
N ALA A 453 10.65 34.01 9.63
CA ALA A 453 11.79 33.46 8.89
C ALA A 453 13.10 34.19 9.23
N ASP A 454 13.05 35.48 9.59
CA ASP A 454 14.25 36.21 10.01
C ASP A 454 14.73 35.76 11.39
N ASP A 455 13.81 35.45 12.32
CA ASP A 455 14.16 34.92 13.64
C ASP A 455 14.78 33.51 13.52
N LEU A 456 14.24 32.67 12.63
CA LEU A 456 14.80 31.34 12.36
C LEU A 456 16.21 31.43 11.74
N ARG A 457 16.45 32.39 10.84
CA ARG A 457 17.80 32.64 10.28
C ARG A 457 18.78 33.11 11.35
N GLU A 458 18.35 34.02 12.24
CA GLU A 458 19.19 34.46 13.36
C GLU A 458 19.55 33.28 14.27
N ARG A 459 18.57 32.42 14.61
CA ARG A 459 18.83 31.20 15.39
C ARG A 459 19.77 30.23 14.68
N ASN A 460 19.63 30.03 13.36
CA ASN A 460 20.53 29.18 12.56
C ASN A 460 21.97 29.70 12.54
N ASP A 461 22.15 31.02 12.48
CA ASP A 461 23.47 31.65 12.50
C ASP A 461 24.13 31.62 13.90
N GLU A 462 23.33 31.65 14.97
CA GLU A 462 23.80 31.78 16.35
C GLU A 462 23.95 30.43 17.10
N ARG A 463 23.11 29.44 16.80
CA ARG A 463 23.11 28.14 17.50
C ARG A 463 24.12 27.19 16.88
N GLU A 464 24.88 26.49 17.72
CA GLU A 464 25.86 25.49 17.29
C GLU A 464 25.19 24.11 17.12
N ILE A 465 24.17 23.99 16.26
CA ILE A 465 23.42 22.72 16.04
C ILE A 465 24.09 21.74 15.07
N GLY A 466 25.23 22.10 14.49
CA GLY A 466 26.02 21.24 13.60
C GLY A 466 25.53 21.15 12.14
N VAL A 467 24.33 21.63 11.84
CA VAL A 467 23.68 21.57 10.52
C VAL A 467 23.26 22.98 10.07
N ASP A 468 23.50 23.33 8.81
CA ASP A 468 23.10 24.63 8.23
C ASP A 468 21.74 24.50 7.54
N LEU A 469 20.69 25.09 8.14
CA LEU A 469 19.31 25.02 7.67
C LEU A 469 18.90 26.26 6.87
N ALA A 470 19.85 27.07 6.38
CA ALA A 470 19.55 28.29 5.63
C ALA A 470 18.63 28.05 4.41
N ASP A 471 18.91 27.00 3.63
CA ASP A 471 18.11 26.64 2.45
C ASP A 471 16.70 26.14 2.85
N ALA A 472 16.59 25.38 3.94
CA ALA A 472 15.30 24.97 4.50
C ALA A 472 14.46 26.18 4.92
N ILE A 473 15.05 27.15 5.61
CA ILE A 473 14.37 28.37 6.07
C ILE A 473 13.93 29.24 4.89
N ASP A 474 14.75 29.35 3.85
CA ASP A 474 14.38 30.07 2.62
C ASP A 474 13.23 29.39 1.85
N ASN A 475 13.05 28.09 2.08
CA ASN A 475 11.94 27.30 1.56
C ASN A 475 10.69 27.28 2.46
N LYS A 476 10.61 28.15 3.47
CA LYS A 476 9.40 28.30 4.28
C LYS A 476 8.20 28.66 3.41
N LEU A 477 7.13 27.86 3.54
CA LEU A 477 5.85 28.11 2.91
C LEU A 477 5.09 29.23 3.64
N GLY A 478 4.26 29.95 2.87
CA GLY A 478 3.35 30.97 3.39
C GLY A 478 2.06 30.36 3.94
N ASP A 479 1.05 31.20 4.12
CA ASP A 479 -0.27 30.80 4.60
C ASP A 479 -0.89 29.68 3.74
N HIS A 480 -1.56 28.73 4.39
CA HIS A 480 -2.35 27.67 3.77
C HIS A 480 -3.81 28.08 3.55
N ASP A 481 -4.59 27.20 2.91
CA ASP A 481 -6.02 27.39 2.77
C ASP A 481 -6.75 27.10 4.09
N ALA A 482 -7.07 28.15 4.84
CA ALA A 482 -7.79 28.06 6.13
C ALA A 482 -9.25 27.57 6.01
N ASP A 483 -9.79 27.40 4.81
CA ASP A 483 -11.09 26.76 4.59
C ASP A 483 -10.96 25.23 4.41
N ALA A 484 -9.75 24.67 4.50
CA ALA A 484 -9.50 23.24 4.41
C ALA A 484 -10.18 22.45 5.56
N PRO A 485 -10.57 21.18 5.33
CA PRO A 485 -11.20 20.39 6.37
C PRO A 485 -10.18 19.92 7.42
N VAL A 486 -10.56 19.99 8.70
CA VAL A 486 -9.85 19.30 9.79
C VAL A 486 -10.08 17.79 9.68
N LEU A 487 -8.99 17.03 9.70
CA LEU A 487 -8.97 15.57 9.64
C LEU A 487 -9.32 14.99 11.00
N ARG A 488 -10.22 14.01 11.05
CA ARG A 488 -10.70 13.39 12.30
C ARG A 488 -10.83 11.88 12.16
N ASP A 489 -10.68 11.16 13.28
CA ASP A 489 -10.81 9.70 13.33
C ASP A 489 -12.16 9.20 12.79
N ASP A 490 -13.24 9.95 13.03
CA ASP A 490 -14.59 9.60 12.59
C ASP A 490 -14.92 10.03 11.15
N ARG A 491 -14.01 10.73 10.48
CA ARG A 491 -14.11 11.19 9.09
C ARG A 491 -12.88 10.79 8.27
N GLY A 492 -12.89 9.57 7.74
CA GLY A 492 -11.86 9.03 6.86
C GLY A 492 -11.85 9.62 5.44
N GLU A 493 -11.99 10.94 5.27
CA GLU A 493 -11.91 11.59 3.95
C GLU A 493 -10.48 11.74 3.42
N VAL A 494 -9.48 11.31 4.20
CA VAL A 494 -8.05 11.32 3.83
C VAL A 494 -7.80 10.68 2.46
N ASP A 495 -8.38 9.50 2.19
CA ASP A 495 -8.26 8.85 0.87
C ASP A 495 -8.74 9.74 -0.28
N THR A 496 -9.77 10.57 -0.06
CA THR A 496 -10.34 11.47 -1.08
C THR A 496 -9.49 12.73 -1.27
N LEU A 497 -8.77 13.16 -0.24
CA LEU A 497 -7.83 14.28 -0.34
C LEU A 497 -6.51 13.86 -1.00
N LEU A 498 -6.18 12.56 -0.91
CA LEU A 498 -5.02 11.96 -1.57
C LEU A 498 -5.32 11.53 -3.02
N ASP A 499 -6.60 11.42 -3.42
CA ASP A 499 -7.04 11.10 -4.79
C ASP A 499 -6.30 11.89 -5.89
N PRO A 500 -6.12 13.23 -5.77
CA PRO A 500 -5.45 14.03 -6.78
C PRO A 500 -3.95 13.73 -6.89
N MET A 501 -3.34 13.22 -5.82
CA MET A 501 -1.91 12.87 -5.78
C MET A 501 -1.61 11.55 -6.47
N LEU A 502 -2.58 10.62 -6.49
CA LEU A 502 -2.39 9.30 -7.06
C LEU A 502 -1.81 9.38 -8.50
N GLY A 503 -0.78 8.59 -8.79
CA GLY A 503 -0.15 8.49 -10.11
C GLY A 503 0.59 9.74 -10.60
N GLN A 504 0.73 10.79 -9.78
CA GLN A 504 1.68 11.86 -10.06
C GLN A 504 3.10 11.44 -9.64
N ARG A 505 4.12 12.11 -10.20
CA ARG A 505 5.51 11.82 -9.85
C ARG A 505 5.83 12.42 -8.48
N TYR A 506 6.21 11.57 -7.54
CA TYR A 506 6.87 11.95 -6.31
C TYR A 506 8.32 12.33 -6.60
N VAL A 507 8.75 13.48 -6.11
CA VAL A 507 10.11 14.02 -6.23
C VAL A 507 10.76 13.92 -4.87
N ILE A 508 11.84 13.15 -4.80
CA ILE A 508 12.77 13.11 -3.67
C ILE A 508 14.03 13.82 -4.18
N GLU A 509 14.45 14.89 -3.51
CA GLU A 509 15.74 15.52 -3.79
C GLU A 509 16.86 14.71 -3.14
N GLU A 510 17.91 14.46 -3.91
CA GLU A 510 19.12 13.77 -3.47
C GLU A 510 20.24 14.79 -3.31
N THR A 511 21.07 14.62 -2.29
CA THR A 511 22.27 15.43 -2.11
C THR A 511 23.23 15.16 -3.28
N ASP A 512 23.76 16.21 -3.95
CA ASP A 512 24.68 16.04 -5.08
C ASP A 512 25.92 15.21 -4.69
N GLY A 513 26.15 14.10 -5.40
CA GLY A 513 27.34 13.25 -5.24
C GLY A 513 28.41 13.59 -6.27
N ASP A 514 29.68 13.60 -5.85
CA ASP A 514 30.86 13.72 -6.73
C ASP A 514 31.08 12.44 -7.57
N THR A 515 30.05 11.93 -8.25
CA THR A 515 30.15 10.76 -9.12
C THR A 515 30.12 11.20 -10.58
N GLU A 516 31.31 11.43 -11.15
CA GLU A 516 31.51 11.44 -12.60
C GLU A 516 31.21 10.04 -13.18
N SER A 517 29.94 9.71 -13.38
CA SER A 517 29.51 8.51 -14.11
C SER A 517 28.74 8.93 -15.37
N GLY A 518 29.41 8.79 -16.51
CA GLY A 518 28.87 9.14 -17.81
C GLY A 518 27.88 8.08 -18.32
N GLY A 519 26.62 8.46 -18.51
CA GLY A 519 25.62 7.56 -19.09
C GLY A 519 24.26 8.17 -19.39
N THR A 520 24.15 8.87 -20.53
CA THR A 520 22.91 9.25 -21.25
C THR A 520 21.89 10.14 -20.52
N GLY A 521 21.80 11.40 -20.97
CA GLY A 521 20.90 12.42 -20.45
C GLY A 521 19.40 12.11 -20.52
N PRO A 522 18.57 13.00 -19.95
CA PRO A 522 17.17 12.72 -19.68
C PRO A 522 16.40 12.49 -20.98
N ALA A 523 15.65 11.39 -21.04
CA ALA A 523 14.68 11.15 -22.09
C ALA A 523 13.64 12.27 -22.08
N GLU A 524 13.55 13.01 -23.19
CA GLU A 524 12.50 14.01 -23.41
C GLU A 524 11.10 13.37 -23.25
N PRO A 525 10.14 14.07 -22.61
CA PRO A 525 8.80 13.55 -22.43
C PRO A 525 8.08 13.44 -23.79
N ALA A 526 7.33 12.35 -23.97
CA ALA A 526 6.30 12.29 -25.00
C ALA A 526 5.24 13.37 -24.68
N ALA A 527 5.22 14.43 -25.48
CA ALA A 527 4.32 15.56 -25.34
C ALA A 527 2.85 15.11 -25.30
N VAL A 528 2.24 15.13 -24.12
CA VAL A 528 0.80 15.20 -23.96
C VAL A 528 0.42 16.65 -24.21
N MET A 529 -0.11 16.96 -25.39
CA MET A 529 -0.60 18.30 -25.69
C MET A 529 -1.75 18.66 -24.75
N ALA A 530 -1.51 19.65 -23.88
CA ALA A 530 -2.58 20.41 -23.23
C ALA A 530 -3.44 21.11 -24.31
N PRO A 531 -4.77 21.22 -24.14
CA PRO A 531 -5.60 22.01 -25.05
C PRO A 531 -5.36 23.50 -24.78
N GLU A 532 -4.98 24.26 -25.81
CA GLU A 532 -4.82 25.71 -25.73
C GLU A 532 -6.13 26.43 -25.36
N PRO A 533 -6.08 27.52 -24.57
CA PRO A 533 -7.23 28.33 -24.26
C PRO A 533 -7.51 29.35 -25.39
N GLY A 534 -8.69 29.24 -25.99
CA GLY A 534 -9.41 30.39 -26.55
C GLY A 534 -9.48 30.50 -28.08
N VAL A 535 -10.64 30.17 -28.66
CA VAL A 535 -11.22 30.96 -29.75
C VAL A 535 -12.73 31.08 -29.54
N SER A 536 -13.14 32.30 -29.19
CA SER A 536 -14.51 32.80 -29.26
C SER A 536 -14.94 33.00 -30.72
N SER A 537 -16.23 32.79 -30.97
CA SER A 537 -17.03 33.22 -32.13
C SER A 537 -16.82 32.49 -33.45
N LEU A 538 -17.84 31.74 -33.88
CA LEU A 538 -18.34 31.79 -35.25
C LEU A 538 -19.85 31.47 -35.26
N GLU A 539 -20.60 32.48 -35.66
CA GLU A 539 -22.01 32.45 -36.03
C GLU A 539 -22.28 31.39 -37.09
N THR A 540 -23.33 30.59 -36.91
CA THR A 540 -24.13 30.15 -38.06
C THR A 540 -25.61 30.26 -37.72
N ASP A 541 -26.26 30.98 -38.61
CA ASP A 541 -27.61 31.49 -38.57
C ASP A 541 -28.63 30.43 -39.04
N SER A 542 -29.79 30.44 -38.38
CA SER A 542 -31.14 30.09 -38.87
C SER A 542 -31.58 28.61 -39.08
N PRO A 543 -32.91 28.31 -39.03
CA PRO A 543 -34.01 29.00 -38.31
C PRO A 543 -35.07 28.07 -37.65
N LEU A 544 -35.78 28.65 -36.67
CA LEU A 544 -37.22 28.58 -36.40
C LEU A 544 -37.96 27.23 -36.53
N LEU A 545 -38.49 26.73 -35.42
CA LEU A 545 -39.94 26.53 -35.29
C LEU A 545 -40.43 26.94 -33.89
N GLU A 546 -41.33 27.91 -33.93
CA GLU A 546 -42.05 28.54 -32.84
C GLU A 546 -43.06 27.62 -32.14
N GLY A 547 -43.39 28.01 -30.90
CA GLY A 547 -44.65 27.70 -30.23
C GLY A 547 -44.42 26.85 -28.98
N GLY A 548 -44.71 27.30 -27.77
CA GLY A 548 -45.46 28.45 -27.31
C GLY A 548 -45.83 28.18 -25.86
N VAL A 549 -45.38 29.08 -24.99
CA VAL A 549 -45.86 29.46 -23.65
C VAL A 549 -47.18 28.79 -23.18
N SER A 550 -47.18 28.14 -22.02
CA SER A 550 -47.66 28.75 -20.77
C SER A 550 -48.03 27.71 -19.71
N SER A 551 -47.56 28.02 -18.50
CA SER A 551 -48.08 27.66 -17.18
C SER A 551 -49.55 27.20 -17.13
N LEU A 552 -49.84 26.22 -16.28
CA LEU A 552 -50.87 26.34 -15.24
C LEU A 552 -50.76 25.18 -14.24
N ASP A 553 -50.87 25.57 -12.96
CA ASP A 553 -51.13 24.74 -11.78
C ASP A 553 -52.15 23.62 -11.99
N SER A 554 -51.97 22.49 -11.29
CA SER A 554 -52.94 22.04 -10.27
C SER A 554 -52.57 20.69 -9.65
N ASP A 555 -52.66 20.71 -8.32
CA ASP A 555 -52.99 19.63 -7.37
C ASP A 555 -53.55 18.31 -7.93
N ALA A 556 -53.07 17.21 -7.33
CA ALA A 556 -53.85 16.10 -6.74
C ALA A 556 -52.99 14.81 -6.76
N ILE A 557 -52.49 14.34 -5.60
CA ILE A 557 -53.15 13.41 -4.67
C ILE A 557 -53.16 11.95 -5.18
N SER A 558 -52.57 11.08 -4.33
CA SER A 558 -52.94 9.69 -4.03
C SER A 558 -52.49 8.59 -5.02
N VAL A 559 -52.08 7.37 -4.64
CA VAL A 559 -51.83 6.61 -3.38
C VAL A 559 -51.33 5.22 -3.87
N GLN A 560 -50.46 4.55 -3.09
CA GLN A 560 -50.22 3.08 -2.90
C GLN A 560 -50.41 2.11 -4.10
N GLU A 561 -49.55 1.11 -4.33
CA GLU A 561 -48.93 0.13 -3.40
C GLU A 561 -47.45 -0.13 -3.67
#